data_AF-A0A353ZRD5-F1
#
_entry.id   AF-A0A353ZRD5-F1
#
_cell.length_a   1.000
_cell.length_b   1.000
_cell.length_c   1.000
_cell.angle_alpha   90.00
_cell.angle_beta   90.00
_cell.angle_gamma   90.00
#
_symmetry.space_group_name_H-M   'P 1'
#
loop_
_entity.id
_entity.type
_entity.pdbx_description
1 polymer ?
#
loop_
_entity_poly.entity_id
_entity_poly.type
_entity_poly.pdbx_seq_one_letter_code
_entity_poly.pdbx_strand_id
1 'polypeptide(L)'
;MVADRVNHLLGTGYNANQMSYDLARLRRNGLIERRPHSNTYILTTEGQRVALFYTKVHNRFLRPLLAADKPPAPAPLRQALATIDRHINGYIDEARMKNAA
;
A
#
# COMPACT_ATOMS: atom_id res chain seq x y z
N MET A 1 15.55 -16.18 -1.53
CA MET A 1 15.99 -15.74 -0.19
C MET A 1 15.47 -14.35 0.25
N VAL A 2 15.14 -13.39 -0.62
CA VAL A 2 14.29 -12.22 -0.26
C VAL A 2 13.11 -12.08 -1.23
N ALA A 3 13.37 -12.28 -2.53
CA ALA A 3 12.33 -12.36 -3.55
C ALA A 3 11.25 -13.40 -3.20
N ASP A 4 11.62 -14.59 -2.70
CA ASP A 4 10.65 -15.62 -2.29
C ASP A 4 9.74 -15.18 -1.13
N ARG A 5 10.26 -14.36 -0.22
CA ARG A 5 9.46 -13.84 0.91
C ARG A 5 8.49 -12.76 0.42
N VAL A 6 8.92 -11.93 -0.53
CA VAL A 6 8.06 -10.92 -1.16
C VAL A 6 7.01 -11.60 -2.06
N ASN A 7 7.39 -12.63 -2.81
CA ASN A 7 6.47 -13.49 -3.57
C ASN A 7 5.36 -14.04 -2.69
N HIS A 8 5.73 -14.59 -1.53
CA HIS A 8 4.76 -15.13 -0.59
C HIS A 8 3.80 -14.05 -0.06
N LEU A 9 4.30 -12.84 0.22
CA LEU A 9 3.47 -11.73 0.69
C LEU A 9 2.55 -11.16 -0.40
N LEU A 10 3.01 -11.09 -1.65
CA LEU A 10 2.28 -10.49 -2.77
C LEU A 10 1.40 -11.48 -3.53
N GLY A 11 1.56 -12.80 -3.30
CA GLY A 11 0.83 -13.85 -4.02
C GLY A 11 1.09 -13.87 -5.53
N THR A 12 2.14 -13.19 -5.99
CA THR A 12 2.46 -12.98 -7.42
C THR A 12 3.97 -13.06 -7.64
N GLY A 13 4.39 -13.32 -8.88
CA GLY A 13 5.80 -13.39 -9.26
C GLY A 13 6.49 -12.03 -9.14
N TYR A 14 7.44 -11.94 -8.23
CA TYR A 14 8.29 -10.80 -7.92
C TYR A 14 9.71 -11.04 -8.45
N ASN A 15 10.10 -10.27 -9.46
CA ASN A 15 11.36 -10.43 -10.17
C ASN A 15 12.41 -9.38 -9.77
N ALA A 16 13.65 -9.56 -10.25
CA ALA A 16 14.78 -8.69 -9.93
C ALA A 16 14.62 -7.25 -10.45
N ASN A 17 13.93 -7.06 -11.57
CA ASN A 17 13.67 -5.71 -12.13
C ASN A 17 12.70 -4.94 -11.23
N GLN A 18 11.64 -5.61 -10.74
CA GLN A 18 10.70 -5.04 -9.77
C GLN A 18 11.40 -4.70 -8.45
N MET A 19 12.22 -5.61 -7.92
CA MET A 19 13.02 -5.36 -6.72
C MET A 19 13.92 -4.12 -6.87
N SER A 20 14.63 -4.02 -7.99
CA SER A 20 15.54 -2.89 -8.25
C SER A 20 14.77 -1.58 -8.35
N TYR A 21 13.61 -1.59 -9.02
CA TYR A 21 12.73 -0.44 -9.12
C TYR A 21 12.19 0.01 -7.76
N ASP A 22 11.69 -0.93 -6.96
CA ASP A 22 11.12 -0.63 -5.64
C ASP A 22 12.18 -0.09 -4.68
N LEU A 23 13.38 -0.70 -4.63
CA LEU A 23 14.49 -0.20 -3.82
C LEU A 23 14.94 1.20 -4.24
N ALA A 24 15.03 1.46 -5.54
CA ALA A 24 15.37 2.78 -6.05
C ALA A 24 14.30 3.82 -5.66
N ARG A 25 13.02 3.46 -5.75
CA ARG A 25 11.90 4.34 -5.37
C ARG A 25 11.86 4.61 -3.87
N LEU A 26 12.02 3.59 -3.04
CA LEU A 26 12.07 3.73 -1.58
C LEU A 26 13.24 4.61 -1.14
N ARG A 27 14.42 4.44 -1.76
CA ARG A 27 15.59 5.28 -1.50
C ARG A 27 15.37 6.72 -1.96
N ARG A 28 14.79 6.93 -3.13
CA ARG A 28 14.47 8.28 -3.65
C ARG A 28 13.53 9.04 -2.71
N ASN A 29 12.60 8.33 -2.08
CA ASN A 29 11.68 8.90 -1.09
C ASN A 29 12.28 9.01 0.33
N GLY A 30 13.57 8.70 0.51
CA GLY A 30 14.26 8.80 1.80
C GLY A 30 13.82 7.78 2.86
N LEU A 31 13.09 6.73 2.46
CA LEU A 31 12.57 5.72 3.41
C LEU A 31 13.63 4.66 3.75
N ILE A 32 14.55 4.42 2.82
CA ILE A 32 15.68 3.51 3.03
C ILE A 32 16.97 4.16 2.56
N GLU A 33 18.09 3.70 3.12
CA GLU A 33 19.42 4.05 2.68
C GLU A 33 20.25 2.79 2.41
N ARG A 34 21.19 2.89 1.47
CA ARG A 34 22.08 1.79 1.11
C ARG A 34 23.28 1.82 2.05
N ARG A 35 23.61 0.68 2.67
CA ARG A 35 24.84 0.54 3.45
C ARG A 35 26.06 0.64 2.52
N PRO A 36 27.12 1.35 2.93
CA PRO A 36 28.36 1.42 2.15
C PRO A 36 28.88 0.02 1.78
N HIS A 37 29.43 -0.10 0.57
CA HIS A 37 30.09 -1.31 0.07
C HIS A 37 29.23 -2.59 0.04
N SER A 38 27.90 -2.48 0.08
CA SER A 38 26.99 -3.64 0.01
C SER A 38 25.70 -3.34 -0.73
N ASN A 39 25.00 -4.37 -1.19
CA ASN A 39 23.63 -4.24 -1.75
C ASN A 39 22.54 -4.30 -0.66
N THR A 40 22.93 -4.02 0.60
CA THR A 40 22.03 -4.06 1.74
C THR A 40 21.44 -2.69 1.99
N TYR A 41 20.13 -2.64 2.17
CA TYR A 41 19.39 -1.43 2.48
C TYR A 41 18.81 -1.51 3.89
N ILE A 42 18.80 -0.38 4.58
CA ILE A 42 18.24 -0.24 5.93
C ILE A 42 17.23 0.90 5.95
N LEU A 43 16.27 0.84 6.88
CA LEU A 43 15.29 1.91 7.08
C LEU A 43 15.98 3.14 7.66
N THR A 44 15.59 4.32 7.18
CA THR A 44 15.89 5.59 7.86
C THR A 44 14.94 5.77 9.05
N THR A 45 15.18 6.76 9.91
CA THR A 45 14.26 7.10 11.01
C THR A 45 12.85 7.45 10.51
N GLU A 46 12.76 8.16 9.38
CA GLU A 46 11.48 8.45 8.72
C GLU A 46 10.87 7.18 8.12
N GLY A 47 11.68 6.37 7.43
CA GLY A 47 11.25 5.08 6.89
C GLY A 47 10.64 4.16 7.95
N GLN A 48 11.25 4.10 9.13
CA GLN A 48 10.73 3.32 10.25
C GLN A 48 9.39 3.86 10.77
N ARG A 49 9.23 5.19 10.91
CA ARG A 49 7.95 5.81 11.28
C ARG A 49 6.86 5.50 10.26
N VAL A 50 7.16 5.65 8.97
CA VAL A 50 6.23 5.35 7.87
C VAL A 50 5.86 3.87 7.86
N ALA A 51 6.83 2.96 7.99
CA ALA A 51 6.56 1.52 8.02
C ALA A 51 5.68 1.13 9.21
N LEU A 52 5.96 1.66 10.40
CA LEU A 52 5.15 1.41 11.60
C LEU A 52 3.74 2.00 11.47
N PHE A 53 3.64 3.23 10.97
CA PHE A 53 2.35 3.88 10.73
C PHE A 53 1.51 3.06 9.76
N TYR A 54 2.06 2.73 8.58
CA TYR A 54 1.36 1.96 7.56
C TYR A 54 0.94 0.58 8.09
N THR A 55 1.82 -0.12 8.80
CA THR A 55 1.51 -1.43 9.38
C THR A 55 0.37 -1.34 10.41
N LYS A 56 0.40 -0.34 11.30
CA LYS A 56 -0.63 -0.14 12.32
C LYS A 56 -1.96 0.29 11.72
N VAL A 57 -1.95 1.25 10.78
CA VAL A 57 -3.14 1.71 10.08
C VAL A 57 -3.74 0.59 9.26
N HIS A 58 -2.93 -0.17 8.54
CA HIS A 58 -3.42 -1.30 7.76
C HIS A 58 -4.13 -2.34 8.65
N ASN A 59 -3.49 -2.75 9.76
CA ASN A 59 -4.05 -3.78 10.62
C ASN A 59 -5.24 -3.33 11.48
N ARG A 60 -5.20 -2.09 12.00
CA ARG A 60 -6.17 -1.61 12.98
C ARG A 60 -7.28 -0.77 12.39
N PHE A 61 -7.08 -0.20 11.21
CA PHE A 61 -8.04 0.71 10.61
C PHE A 61 -8.53 0.20 9.25
N LEU A 62 -7.62 -0.07 8.31
CA LEU A 62 -8.02 -0.49 6.97
C LEU A 62 -8.66 -1.87 6.98
N ARG A 63 -8.06 -2.87 7.63
CA ARG A 63 -8.61 -4.23 7.64
C ARG A 63 -10.01 -4.30 8.32
N PRO A 64 -10.25 -3.65 9.48
CA PRO A 64 -11.60 -3.56 10.03
C PRO A 64 -12.57 -2.77 9.16
N LEU A 65 -12.16 -1.64 8.58
CA LEU A 65 -13.04 -0.84 7.71
C LEU A 65 -13.43 -1.57 6.42
N LEU A 66 -12.50 -2.29 5.80
CA LEU A 66 -12.76 -3.10 4.61
C LEU A 66 -13.69 -4.28 4.91
N ALA A 67 -13.80 -4.72 6.17
CA ALA A 67 -14.77 -5.71 6.61
C ALA A 67 -16.07 -5.08 7.14
N ALA A 68 -16.10 -3.76 7.31
CA ALA A 68 -17.21 -3.02 7.90
C ALA A 68 -18.27 -2.62 6.88
N ASP A 69 -18.22 -3.15 5.66
CA ASP A 69 -19.29 -3.11 4.65
C ASP A 69 -20.40 -4.13 4.95
N LYS A 70 -20.15 -5.08 5.88
CA LYS A 70 -21.05 -6.19 6.22
C LYS A 70 -21.37 -6.25 7.73
N PRO A 71 -22.45 -6.94 8.15
CA PRO A 71 -22.69 -7.23 9.56
C PRO A 71 -21.49 -7.98 10.17
N PRO A 72 -21.10 -7.70 11.43
CA PRO A 72 -21.85 -6.97 12.47
C PRO A 72 -21.58 -5.47 12.55
N ALA A 73 -20.91 -4.84 11.57
CA ALA A 73 -20.65 -3.40 11.61
C ALA A 73 -21.95 -2.57 11.70
N PRO A 74 -22.00 -1.43 12.43
CA PRO A 74 -23.22 -0.61 12.56
C PRO A 74 -23.77 -0.14 11.21
N ALA A 75 -25.09 -0.08 11.06
CA ALA A 75 -25.73 0.35 9.80
C ALA A 75 -25.29 1.74 9.29
N PRO A 76 -25.11 2.77 10.16
CA PRO A 76 -24.61 4.06 9.71
C PRO A 76 -23.21 3.99 9.08
N LEU A 77 -22.32 3.15 9.62
CA LEU A 77 -20.97 2.96 9.10
C LEU A 77 -21.00 2.30 7.72
N ARG A 78 -21.82 1.26 7.53
CA ARG A 78 -22.00 0.59 6.23
C ARG A 78 -22.51 1.56 5.15
N GLN A 79 -23.49 2.40 5.51
CA GLN A 79 -24.06 3.40 4.60
C GLN A 79 -23.06 4.49 4.21
N ALA A 80 -22.26 4.95 5.18
CA ALA A 80 -21.20 5.92 4.92
C ALA A 80 -20.15 5.35 3.96
N LEU A 81 -19.70 4.11 4.19
CA LEU A 81 -18.76 3.43 3.29
C LEU A 81 -19.32 3.26 1.88
N ALA A 82 -20.57 2.80 1.74
CA ALA A 82 -21.23 2.68 0.44
C ALA A 82 -21.37 4.02 -0.31
N THR A 83 -21.48 5.13 0.44
CA THR A 83 -21.53 6.48 -0.14
C THR A 83 -20.15 6.89 -0.66
N ILE A 84 -19.10 6.66 0.13
CA ILE A 84 -17.71 6.92 -0.28
C ILE A 84 -17.37 6.12 -1.55
N ASP A 85 -17.67 4.82 -1.57
CA ASP A 85 -17.39 3.95 -2.73
C ASP A 85 -18.06 4.47 -4.01
N ARG A 86 -19.32 4.92 -3.90
CA ARG A 86 -20.05 5.49 -5.05
C ARG A 86 -19.36 6.73 -5.60
N HIS A 87 -18.91 7.65 -4.74
CA HIS A 87 -18.23 8.87 -5.17
C HIS A 87 -16.84 8.60 -5.74
N ILE A 88 -16.07 7.68 -5.14
CA ILE A 88 -14.76 7.28 -5.67
C ILE A 88 -14.92 6.66 -7.06
N ASN A 89 -15.87 5.75 -7.25
CA ASN A 89 -16.11 5.14 -8.55
C ASN A 89 -16.50 6.16 -9.60
N GLY A 90 -17.42 7.09 -9.27
CA GLY A 90 -17.76 8.20 -10.17
C GLY A 90 -16.56 9.03 -10.58
N TYR A 91 -15.68 9.38 -9.63
CA TYR A 91 -14.47 10.14 -9.93
C TYR A 91 -13.47 9.36 -10.81
N ILE A 92 -13.28 8.07 -10.56
CA ILE A 92 -12.40 7.22 -11.37
C ILE A 92 -12.94 7.09 -12.80
N ASP A 93 -14.24 6.91 -12.97
CA ASP A 93 -14.87 6.80 -14.29
C ASP A 93 -14.72 8.10 -15.07
N GLU A 94 -14.97 9.25 -14.44
CA GLU A 94 -14.70 10.57 -15.04
C GLU A 94 -13.23 10.76 -15.42
N ALA A 95 -12.31 10.37 -14.55
CA ALA A 95 -10.86 10.48 -14.81
C ALA A 95 -10.42 9.58 -15.96
N ARG A 96 -10.98 8.36 -16.09
CA ARG A 96 -10.73 7.46 -17.22
C ARG A 96 -11.28 8.02 -18.53
N MET A 97 -12.47 8.60 -18.50
CA MET A 97 -13.07 9.24 -19.68
C MET A 97 -12.23 10.42 -20.18
N LYS A 98 -11.64 11.22 -19.28
CA LYS A 98 -10.76 12.34 -19.63
C LYS A 98 -9.42 11.92 -20.24
N ASN A 99 -8.94 10.71 -19.97
CA ASN A 99 -7.67 10.20 -20.50
C ASN A 99 -7.82 9.50 -21.86
N ALA A 100 -9.05 9.24 -22.32
CA ALA A 100 -9.35 8.57 -23.58
C ALA A 100 -9.74 9.54 -24.73
N ALA A 101 -9.78 10.85 -24.45
CA ALA A 101 -10.04 11.93 -25.40
C ALA A 101 -8.74 12.71 -25.67
#